data_AF-A0A936T205-F1
#
_entry.id   AF-A0A936T205-F1
#
_cell.length_a   1.000
_cell.length_b   1.000
_cell.length_c   1.000
_cell.angle_alpha   90.00
_cell.angle_beta   90.00
_cell.angle_gamma   90.00
#
_symmetry.space_group_name_H-M   'P 1'
#
loop_
_entity.id
_entity.type
_entity.pdbx_description
1 polymer ?
#
loop_
_entity_poly.entity_id
_entity_poly.type
_entity_poly.pdbx_seq_one_letter_code
_entity_poly.pdbx_strand_id
1 'polypeptide(L)'
;MRAGVILALLVFSGCGAAARAPKQHVAAVPSTTENPLSNAAPETMPIAAPDAPDKPPVESSLPTAEAAVSPIVSAPADSRGIKRAELRGRVENHAGQRLTIEPLMILSPTYPVPATTAGLWIEGKGDGGEADWLLFAEVKVAHSLHFGMPMVVDIVKKEALGAQRRALETLPRGSRVRIEWAW
;
A
#
# COMPACT_ATOMS: atom_id res chain seq x y z
N MET A 1 45.40 -34.56 -23.42
CA MET A 1 46.28 -33.38 -23.56
C MET A 1 45.93 -32.63 -24.84
N ARG A 2 45.15 -31.55 -24.75
CA ARG A 2 45.12 -30.48 -25.75
C ARG A 2 44.99 -29.16 -25.02
N ALA A 3 46.04 -28.37 -25.18
CA ALA A 3 46.20 -27.02 -24.70
C ALA A 3 45.47 -26.02 -25.60
N GLY A 4 45.25 -24.82 -25.07
CA GLY A 4 45.04 -23.61 -25.87
C GLY A 4 43.70 -22.92 -25.58
N VAL A 5 43.56 -21.63 -25.31
CA VAL A 5 44.42 -20.48 -24.96
C VAL A 5 43.39 -19.33 -24.88
N ILE A 6 43.23 -18.71 -23.71
CA ILE A 6 43.54 -17.29 -23.42
C ILE A 6 42.52 -16.23 -23.91
N LEU A 7 42.16 -15.37 -22.93
CA LEU A 7 41.73 -13.96 -22.99
C LEU A 7 40.38 -13.56 -23.59
N ALA A 8 39.54 -13.01 -22.72
CA ALA A 8 38.96 -11.68 -22.95
C ALA A 8 38.77 -10.97 -21.60
N LEU A 9 39.82 -10.27 -21.15
CA LEU A 9 39.77 -9.29 -20.07
C LEU A 9 39.31 -7.96 -20.69
N LEU A 10 38.04 -7.58 -20.51
CA LEU A 10 37.57 -6.23 -20.77
C LEU A 10 37.58 -5.45 -19.46
N VAL A 11 38.69 -4.76 -19.22
CA VAL A 11 38.82 -3.71 -18.21
C VAL A 11 38.23 -2.43 -18.81
N PHE A 12 37.04 -2.03 -18.36
CA PHE A 12 36.57 -0.66 -18.55
C PHE A 12 36.89 0.15 -17.29
N SER A 13 38.10 0.73 -17.29
CA SER A 13 38.47 1.84 -16.42
C SER A 13 37.75 3.10 -16.90
N GLY A 14 36.59 3.38 -16.31
CA GLY A 14 35.91 4.67 -16.43
C GLY A 14 36.31 5.58 -15.28
N CYS A 15 37.42 6.30 -15.44
CA CYS A 15 37.86 7.35 -14.54
C CYS A 15 37.23 8.69 -14.99
N GLY A 16 36.68 9.44 -14.03
CA GLY A 16 36.63 10.91 -14.12
C GLY A 16 35.29 11.54 -14.47
N ALA A 17 34.63 12.09 -13.44
CA ALA A 17 34.28 13.52 -13.38
C ALA A 17 33.71 13.84 -12.00
N ALA A 18 34.58 14.33 -11.11
CA ALA A 18 34.16 14.97 -9.87
C ALA A 18 33.47 16.30 -10.20
N ALA A 19 32.14 16.29 -10.28
CA ALA A 19 31.36 17.51 -10.38
C ALA A 19 31.35 18.21 -9.01
N ARG A 20 32.07 19.33 -8.94
CA ARG A 20 32.04 20.31 -7.85
C ARG A 20 30.60 20.70 -7.52
N ALA A 21 30.19 20.47 -6.27
CA ALA A 21 28.96 21.02 -5.73
C ALA A 21 29.06 22.55 -5.62
N PRO A 22 28.04 23.32 -6.05
CA PRO A 22 27.95 24.74 -5.73
C PRO A 22 27.61 24.91 -4.24
N LYS A 23 28.45 25.69 -3.54
CA LYS A 23 28.17 26.23 -2.21
C LYS A 23 26.91 27.10 -2.30
N GLN A 24 25.76 26.59 -1.88
CA GLN A 24 24.59 27.43 -1.66
C GLN A 24 24.65 28.00 -0.25
N HIS A 25 24.71 29.33 -0.25
CA HIS A 25 24.75 30.21 0.89
C HIS A 25 23.52 30.00 1.77
N VAL A 26 23.74 29.71 3.05
CA VAL A 26 22.72 29.77 4.09
C VAL A 26 22.33 31.23 4.27
N ALA A 27 21.12 31.59 3.87
CA ALA A 27 20.47 32.81 4.34
C ALA A 27 19.58 32.42 5.51
N ALA A 28 20.01 32.81 6.72
CA ALA A 28 19.17 32.79 7.90
C ALA A 28 18.04 33.81 7.70
N VAL A 29 16.80 33.32 7.66
CA VAL A 29 15.62 34.20 7.73
C VAL A 29 15.11 34.16 9.18
N PRO A 30 14.97 35.33 9.85
CA PRO A 30 14.58 35.41 11.24
C PRO A 30 13.12 35.01 11.47
N SER A 31 12.91 34.37 12.61
CA SER A 31 11.63 34.07 13.23
C SER A 31 10.79 35.34 13.42
N THR A 32 9.57 35.34 12.89
CA THR A 32 8.49 36.27 13.22
C THR A 32 7.41 35.39 13.89
N THR A 33 7.32 35.42 15.22
CA THR A 33 6.47 36.35 16.00
C THR A 33 4.99 35.98 15.89
N GLU A 34 4.52 35.41 17.00
CA GLU A 34 3.23 35.63 17.65
C GLU A 34 1.97 35.71 16.79
N ASN A 35 1.05 34.78 17.06
CA ASN A 35 -0.34 35.19 17.25
C ASN A 35 -0.97 34.34 18.39
N PRO A 36 -1.18 34.90 19.58
CA PRO A 36 -1.97 34.26 20.62
C PRO A 36 -3.47 34.55 20.43
N LEU A 37 -4.29 33.55 20.75
CA LEU A 37 -5.66 33.66 21.28
C LEU A 37 -6.72 34.38 20.41
N SER A 38 -7.58 33.58 19.79
CA SER A 38 -8.99 33.92 19.56
C SER A 38 -9.78 32.61 19.61
N ASN A 39 -10.31 32.18 20.76
CA ASN A 39 -11.50 32.66 21.46
C ASN A 39 -12.79 32.50 20.63
N ALA A 40 -13.42 31.34 20.71
CA ALA A 40 -14.87 31.21 20.60
C ALA A 40 -15.33 29.93 21.35
N ALA A 41 -16.24 30.16 22.28
CA ALA A 41 -16.85 29.22 23.21
C ALA A 41 -17.76 28.19 22.52
N PRO A 42 -18.12 27.09 23.22
CA PRO A 42 -18.96 26.02 22.67
C PRO A 42 -20.44 26.43 22.62
N GLU A 43 -21.03 26.48 21.43
CA GLU A 43 -22.48 26.56 21.31
C GLU A 43 -23.11 25.18 21.53
N THR A 44 -23.74 25.09 22.69
CA THR A 44 -24.60 24.00 23.14
C THR A 44 -25.93 24.11 22.40
N MET A 45 -26.32 23.09 21.63
CA MET A 45 -27.71 22.96 21.19
C MET A 45 -28.42 21.87 22.02
N PRO A 46 -29.60 22.15 22.60
CA PRO A 46 -30.36 21.21 23.40
C PRO A 46 -31.31 20.34 22.55
N ILE A 47 -31.33 19.04 22.90
CA ILE A 47 -32.50 18.16 23.13
C ILE A 47 -33.71 18.27 22.17
N ALA A 48 -34.03 17.15 21.49
CA ALA A 48 -35.41 16.68 21.32
C ALA A 48 -35.47 15.18 20.96
N ALA A 49 -35.90 14.35 21.92
CA ALA A 49 -36.78 13.19 21.72
C ALA A 49 -38.13 13.60 22.34
N PRO A 50 -39.33 13.17 21.90
CA PRO A 50 -39.80 11.78 21.66
C PRO A 50 -40.55 11.68 20.30
N ASP A 51 -41.23 10.64 19.82
CA ASP A 51 -42.17 9.72 20.45
C ASP A 51 -42.50 8.58 19.46
N ALA A 52 -42.84 7.42 20.00
CA ALA A 52 -43.34 6.28 19.25
C ALA A 52 -44.81 6.49 18.81
N PRO A 53 -45.29 5.72 17.82
CA PRO A 53 -46.54 5.02 18.08
C PRO A 53 -46.47 3.53 17.72
N ASP A 54 -47.09 2.80 18.63
CA ASP A 54 -47.30 1.36 18.69
C ASP A 54 -48.41 0.88 17.73
N LYS A 55 -48.48 -0.46 17.54
CA LYS A 55 -49.59 -1.31 17.03
C LYS A 55 -49.78 -1.59 15.51
N PRO A 56 -50.45 -2.72 15.14
CA PRO A 56 -50.37 -4.14 15.57
C PRO A 56 -50.14 -5.13 14.38
N PRO A 57 -50.03 -6.47 14.63
CA PRO A 57 -49.72 -7.50 13.62
C PRO A 57 -50.98 -8.09 12.95
N VAL A 58 -50.87 -8.55 11.70
CA VAL A 58 -51.79 -9.55 11.12
C VAL A 58 -51.08 -10.47 10.10
N GLU A 59 -51.29 -11.76 10.34
CA GLU A 59 -51.05 -13.02 9.62
C GLU A 59 -51.04 -12.99 8.08
N SER A 60 -50.09 -13.66 7.40
CA SER A 60 -49.96 -15.11 7.13
C SER A 60 -50.63 -15.55 5.82
N SER A 61 -49.86 -16.10 4.88
CA SER A 61 -50.26 -17.12 3.89
C SER A 61 -49.02 -17.67 3.16
N LEU A 62 -48.53 -18.82 3.61
CA LEU A 62 -47.86 -19.84 2.79
C LEU A 62 -48.96 -20.60 2.00
N PRO A 63 -48.72 -21.41 0.93
CA PRO A 63 -47.50 -22.19 0.68
C PRO A 63 -47.09 -22.40 -0.81
N THR A 64 -46.01 -23.18 -0.98
CA THR A 64 -45.72 -24.08 -2.13
C THR A 64 -45.06 -23.49 -3.39
N ALA A 65 -43.75 -23.70 -3.51
CA ALA A 65 -43.19 -24.52 -4.58
C ALA A 65 -41.75 -24.95 -4.22
N GLU A 66 -41.61 -26.23 -3.93
CA GLU A 66 -40.38 -26.95 -3.71
C GLU A 66 -39.57 -27.00 -5.01
N ALA A 67 -38.55 -26.15 -5.11
CA ALA A 67 -37.43 -26.35 -6.01
C ALA A 67 -36.20 -26.56 -5.14
N ALA A 68 -35.96 -27.82 -4.77
CA ALA A 68 -34.74 -28.26 -4.14
C ALA A 68 -33.57 -28.11 -5.12
N VAL A 69 -33.06 -26.88 -5.26
CA VAL A 69 -31.72 -26.64 -5.77
C VAL A 69 -30.83 -26.68 -4.55
N SER A 70 -30.28 -27.86 -4.25
CA SER A 70 -29.24 -28.01 -3.24
C SER A 70 -28.13 -27.00 -3.54
N PRO A 71 -27.90 -25.96 -2.71
CA PRO A 71 -26.64 -25.27 -2.81
C PRO A 71 -25.63 -26.23 -2.18
N ILE A 72 -24.87 -26.95 -3.00
CA ILE A 72 -23.59 -27.50 -2.57
C ILE A 72 -22.70 -26.27 -2.34
N VAL A 73 -22.92 -25.58 -1.22
CA VAL A 73 -21.91 -24.76 -0.60
C VAL A 73 -20.98 -25.78 0.06
N SER A 74 -20.08 -26.32 -0.75
CA SER A 74 -18.80 -26.78 -0.22
C SER A 74 -18.12 -25.53 0.34
N ALA A 75 -18.47 -25.14 1.56
CA ALA A 75 -17.57 -24.37 2.39
C ALA A 75 -16.44 -25.34 2.75
N PRO A 76 -15.21 -25.19 2.24
CA PRO A 76 -14.11 -25.87 2.87
C PRO A 76 -14.00 -25.32 4.30
N ALA A 77 -14.43 -26.16 5.25
CA ALA A 77 -14.14 -26.02 6.64
C ALA A 77 -12.63 -26.27 6.84
N ASP A 78 -11.83 -25.24 6.63
CA ASP A 78 -10.46 -25.16 7.11
C ASP A 78 -10.11 -23.68 7.27
N SER A 79 -10.39 -23.07 8.43
CA SER A 79 -10.11 -21.64 8.60
C SER A 79 -9.77 -21.23 10.04
N ARG A 80 -8.73 -21.85 10.61
CA ARG A 80 -7.69 -21.04 11.29
C ARG A 80 -6.66 -20.51 10.28
N GLY A 81 -7.12 -20.25 9.05
CA GLY A 81 -6.32 -19.76 7.94
C GLY A 81 -6.06 -18.28 8.11
N ILE A 82 -4.79 -17.89 7.97
CA ILE A 82 -4.38 -16.48 7.93
C ILE A 82 -5.19 -15.80 6.83
N LYS A 83 -6.07 -14.87 7.21
CA LYS A 83 -6.81 -14.09 6.23
C LYS A 83 -5.85 -13.08 5.63
N ARG A 84 -5.77 -13.05 4.30
CA ARG A 84 -4.95 -12.08 3.56
C ARG A 84 -5.85 -10.97 3.04
N ALA A 85 -5.36 -9.75 3.14
CA ALA A 85 -5.97 -8.56 2.59
C ALA A 85 -5.05 -7.95 1.53
N GLU A 86 -5.64 -7.35 0.50
CA GLU A 86 -4.91 -6.79 -0.65
C GLU A 86 -5.40 -5.36 -0.97
N LEU A 87 -4.43 -4.50 -1.26
CA LEU A 87 -4.61 -3.16 -1.81
C LEU A 87 -3.76 -3.00 -3.06
N ARG A 88 -4.34 -2.47 -4.13
CA ARG A 88 -3.64 -2.10 -5.37
C ARG A 88 -3.57 -0.58 -5.49
N GLY A 89 -2.43 -0.09 -5.93
CA GLY A 89 -2.16 1.34 -5.99
C GLY A 89 -1.09 1.74 -7.00
N ARG A 90 -0.72 3.01 -6.95
CA ARG A 90 0.41 3.59 -7.69
C ARG A 90 1.35 4.34 -6.76
N VAL A 91 2.64 4.29 -7.03
CA VAL A 91 3.62 5.09 -6.30
C VAL A 91 3.47 6.56 -6.70
N GLU A 92 3.15 7.42 -5.75
CA GLU A 92 3.16 8.87 -5.94
C GLU A 92 4.52 9.48 -5.65
N ASN A 93 5.18 8.98 -4.60
CA ASN A 93 6.49 9.48 -4.19
C ASN A 93 7.32 8.38 -3.51
N HIS A 94 8.64 8.46 -3.67
CA HIS A 94 9.61 7.58 -3.03
C HIS A 94 10.79 8.40 -2.51
N ALA A 95 10.89 8.51 -1.19
CA ALA A 95 11.92 9.29 -0.51
C ALA A 95 12.65 8.41 0.52
N GLY A 96 13.83 7.90 0.13
CA GLY A 96 14.63 7.03 0.99
C GLY A 96 13.92 5.70 1.25
N GLN A 97 13.47 5.48 2.50
CA GLN A 97 12.67 4.30 2.88
C GLN A 97 11.16 4.56 2.80
N ARG A 98 10.73 5.81 2.70
CA ARG A 98 9.33 6.16 2.77
C ARG A 98 8.70 6.22 1.38
N LEU A 99 7.58 5.53 1.23
CA LEU A 99 6.77 5.48 0.02
C LEU A 99 5.40 6.09 0.29
N THR A 100 4.93 6.88 -0.67
CA THR A 100 3.55 7.38 -0.72
C THR A 100 2.84 6.69 -1.89
N ILE A 101 1.71 6.04 -1.61
CA ILE A 101 0.99 5.19 -2.54
C ILE A 101 -0.44 5.73 -2.67
N GLU A 102 -0.85 6.08 -3.89
CA GLU A 102 -2.25 6.34 -4.20
C GLU A 102 -3.03 5.00 -4.24
N PRO A 103 -4.03 4.79 -3.38
CA PRO A 103 -4.87 3.60 -3.42
C PRO A 103 -5.81 3.69 -4.62
N LEU A 104 -5.83 2.65 -5.46
CA LEU A 104 -6.74 2.54 -6.59
C LEU A 104 -7.86 1.55 -6.32
N MET A 105 -7.56 0.47 -5.61
CA MET A 105 -8.52 -0.61 -5.35
C MET A 105 -8.15 -1.32 -4.06
N ILE A 106 -9.15 -1.65 -3.26
CA ILE A 106 -9.00 -2.41 -2.03
C ILE A 106 -9.89 -3.63 -2.17
N LEU A 107 -9.29 -4.82 -2.13
CA LEU A 107 -9.99 -6.10 -2.36
C LEU A 107 -10.44 -6.75 -1.04
N SER A 108 -10.16 -6.09 0.09
CA SER A 108 -10.45 -6.55 1.44
C SER A 108 -11.40 -5.59 2.16
N PRO A 109 -12.32 -6.09 3.01
CA PRO A 109 -13.14 -5.24 3.88
C PRO A 109 -12.33 -4.64 5.04
N THR A 110 -11.18 -5.23 5.37
CA THR A 110 -10.30 -4.79 6.45
C THR A 110 -9.24 -3.88 5.88
N TYR A 111 -9.07 -2.69 6.47
CA TYR A 111 -8.01 -1.74 6.13
C TYR A 111 -6.74 -1.97 6.95
N PRO A 112 -5.55 -1.65 6.41
CA PRO A 112 -4.33 -1.74 7.18
C PRO A 112 -4.28 -0.63 8.24
N VAL A 113 -3.85 -0.98 9.46
CA VAL A 113 -3.66 -0.03 10.56
C VAL A 113 -2.20 0.39 10.67
N PRO A 114 -1.87 1.52 11.33
CA PRO A 114 -0.49 1.89 11.58
C PRO A 114 0.29 0.76 12.26
N ALA A 115 1.56 0.65 11.91
CA ALA A 115 2.48 -0.39 12.32
C ALA A 115 2.19 -1.81 11.80
N THR A 116 1.13 -2.05 11.01
CA THR A 116 0.94 -3.32 10.29
C THR A 116 2.10 -3.57 9.34
N THR A 117 2.65 -4.78 9.37
CA THR A 117 3.63 -5.25 8.39
C THR A 117 2.91 -5.82 7.17
N ALA A 118 3.39 -5.47 5.98
CA ALA A 118 2.83 -5.91 4.71
C ALA A 118 3.94 -6.23 3.68
N GLY A 119 3.62 -7.10 2.72
CA GLY A 119 4.44 -7.30 1.53
C GLY A 119 4.10 -6.24 0.48
N LEU A 120 5.12 -5.53 -0.02
CA LEU A 120 5.05 -4.64 -1.17
C LEU A 120 5.51 -5.39 -2.42
N TRP A 121 4.57 -5.58 -3.33
CA TRP A 121 4.77 -6.18 -4.63
C TRP A 121 4.72 -5.12 -5.73
N ILE A 122 5.52 -5.29 -6.77
CA ILE A 122 5.55 -4.40 -7.94
C ILE A 122 5.19 -5.19 -9.20
N GLU A 123 4.56 -4.52 -10.15
CA GLU A 123 4.30 -5.11 -11.47
C GLU A 123 5.61 -5.20 -12.27
N GLY A 124 5.98 -6.43 -12.63
CA GLY A 124 7.10 -6.75 -13.50
C GLY A 124 6.61 -7.33 -14.83
N LYS A 125 7.51 -7.40 -15.81
CA LYS A 125 7.28 -8.17 -17.03
C LYS A 125 7.68 -9.61 -16.75
N GLY A 126 6.70 -10.52 -16.74
CA GLY A 126 6.93 -11.95 -16.67
C GLY A 126 7.50 -12.49 -17.99
N ASP A 127 7.95 -13.74 -17.94
CA ASP A 127 8.37 -14.47 -19.13
C ASP A 127 7.15 -14.65 -20.05
N GLY A 128 7.25 -14.14 -21.29
CA GLY A 128 6.13 -14.16 -22.24
C GLY A 128 5.28 -12.89 -22.31
N GLY A 129 5.64 -11.83 -21.56
CA GLY A 129 4.99 -10.52 -21.66
C GLY A 129 3.71 -10.37 -20.84
N GLU A 130 3.34 -11.38 -20.06
CA GLU A 130 2.29 -11.27 -19.04
C GLU A 130 2.80 -10.43 -17.85
N ALA A 131 1.88 -9.72 -17.19
CA ALA A 131 2.20 -8.97 -15.98
C ALA A 131 2.39 -9.95 -14.81
N ASP A 132 3.57 -9.93 -14.20
CA ASP A 132 3.88 -10.73 -13.01
C ASP A 132 4.08 -9.82 -11.80
N TRP A 133 3.78 -10.31 -10.60
CA TRP A 133 3.93 -9.56 -9.36
C TRP A 133 5.17 -10.02 -8.60
N LEU A 134 6.13 -9.12 -8.49
CA LEU A 134 7.41 -9.42 -7.85
C LEU A 134 7.46 -8.80 -6.45
N LEU A 135 7.80 -9.60 -5.45
CA LEU A 135 7.97 -9.11 -4.08
C LEU A 135 9.18 -8.18 -4.03
N PHE A 136 8.95 -6.90 -3.78
CA PHE A 136 9.98 -5.87 -3.75
C PHE A 136 10.53 -5.67 -2.34
N ALA A 137 9.64 -5.56 -1.36
CA ALA A 137 10.03 -5.30 0.02
C ALA A 137 8.96 -5.73 1.01
N GLU A 138 9.37 -5.89 2.26
CA GLU A 138 8.51 -5.79 3.43
C GLU A 138 8.40 -4.32 3.84
N VAL A 139 7.18 -3.87 4.08
CA VAL A 139 6.87 -2.49 4.47
C VAL A 139 6.06 -2.46 5.76
N LYS A 140 6.14 -1.32 6.46
CA LYS A 140 5.35 -1.02 7.63
C LYS A 140 4.45 0.17 7.35
N VAL A 141 3.18 0.06 7.71
CA VAL A 141 2.20 1.11 7.49
C VAL A 141 2.46 2.25 8.46
N ALA A 142 2.73 3.45 7.93
CA ALA A 142 3.06 4.61 8.76
C ALA A 142 1.80 5.31 9.28
N HIS A 143 0.76 5.41 8.45
CA HIS A 143 -0.50 6.08 8.78
C HIS A 143 -1.68 5.21 8.38
N SER A 144 -2.80 5.38 9.10
CA SER A 144 -4.06 4.71 8.78
C SER A 144 -4.48 5.05 7.37
N LEU A 145 -4.97 4.04 6.64
CA LEU A 145 -5.54 4.28 5.32
C LEU A 145 -6.90 4.98 5.48
N HIS A 146 -7.04 6.15 4.87
CA HIS A 146 -8.30 6.85 4.72
C HIS A 146 -8.69 6.85 3.24
N PHE A 147 -9.97 6.63 2.95
CA PHE A 147 -10.47 6.61 1.58
C PHE A 147 -10.20 7.96 0.89
N GLY A 148 -9.68 7.91 -0.33
CA GLY A 148 -9.32 9.11 -1.11
C GLY A 148 -8.01 9.79 -0.67
N MET A 149 -7.29 9.26 0.33
CA MET A 149 -5.99 9.77 0.74
C MET A 149 -4.85 8.81 0.36
N PRO A 150 -3.66 9.34 0.01
CA PRO A 150 -2.49 8.51 -0.19
C PRO A 150 -2.11 7.74 1.08
N MET A 151 -1.81 6.46 0.91
CA MET A 151 -1.24 5.61 1.93
C MET A 151 0.25 5.90 2.06
N VAL A 152 0.76 5.90 3.29
CA VAL A 152 2.19 6.06 3.55
C VAL A 152 2.73 4.79 4.20
N VAL A 153 3.80 4.26 3.61
CA VAL A 153 4.50 3.07 4.14
C VAL A 153 5.99 3.31 4.20
N ASP A 154 6.65 2.67 5.15
CA ASP A 154 8.10 2.68 5.30
C ASP A 154 8.66 1.30 4.96
N ILE A 155 9.69 1.26 4.10
CA ILE A 155 10.40 0.04 3.71
C ILE A 155 11.23 -0.46 4.90
N VAL A 156 10.89 -1.63 5.41
CA VAL A 156 11.58 -2.27 6.54
C VAL A 156 12.71 -3.17 6.03
N LYS A 157 12.41 -3.97 5.01
CA LYS A 157 13.36 -4.94 4.45
C LYS A 157 13.16 -5.03 2.94
N LYS A 158 14.21 -4.74 2.16
CA LYS A 158 14.18 -4.96 0.71
C LYS A 158 14.44 -6.44 0.42
N GLU A 159 13.60 -7.06 -0.41
CA GLU A 159 13.79 -8.44 -0.84
C GLU A 159 14.73 -8.50 -2.06
N ALA A 160 15.47 -9.60 -2.21
CA ALA A 160 16.46 -9.74 -3.26
C ALA A 160 15.79 -10.08 -4.60
N LEU A 161 15.44 -9.06 -5.38
CA LEU A 161 14.91 -9.18 -6.76
C LEU A 161 15.94 -9.67 -7.81
N GLY A 162 16.96 -10.43 -7.43
CA GLY A 162 17.98 -10.95 -8.35
C GLY A 162 18.64 -9.85 -9.22
N ALA A 163 18.86 -10.14 -10.51
CA ALA A 163 19.48 -9.21 -11.46
C ALA A 163 18.64 -7.94 -11.74
N GLN A 164 17.33 -7.96 -11.49
CA GLN A 164 16.45 -6.80 -11.64
C GLN A 164 16.66 -5.75 -10.54
N ARG A 165 17.37 -6.10 -9.45
CA ARG A 165 17.61 -5.25 -8.28
C ARG A 165 18.34 -3.94 -8.62
N ARG A 166 19.26 -3.93 -9.58
CA ARG A 166 20.05 -2.72 -9.92
C ARG A 166 19.22 -1.64 -10.61
N ALA A 167 18.15 -2.02 -11.30
CA ALA A 167 17.27 -1.07 -11.99
C ALA A 167 16.20 -0.46 -11.07
N LEU A 168 15.93 -1.08 -9.92
CA LEU A 168 14.79 -0.76 -9.04
C LEU A 168 15.25 -0.22 -7.67
N GLU A 169 16.45 0.33 -7.56
CA GLU A 169 16.92 0.95 -6.32
C GLU A 169 15.94 2.03 -5.82
N THR A 170 15.35 2.75 -6.78
CA THR A 170 14.21 3.64 -6.59
C THR A 170 13.03 3.19 -7.46
N LEU A 171 11.86 3.00 -6.85
CA LEU A 171 10.60 2.85 -7.57
C LEU A 171 10.22 4.17 -8.26
N PRO A 172 10.05 4.19 -9.60
CA PRO A 172 9.55 5.36 -10.32
C PRO A 172 8.16 5.77 -9.87
N ARG A 173 7.84 7.06 -9.99
CA ARG A 173 6.48 7.55 -9.85
C ARG A 173 5.57 6.90 -10.91
N GLY A 174 4.38 6.52 -10.51
CA GLY A 174 3.39 5.84 -11.35
C GLY A 174 3.55 4.32 -11.42
N SER A 175 4.61 3.74 -10.85
CA SER A 175 4.76 2.30 -10.74
C SER A 175 3.55 1.68 -10.04
N ARG A 176 2.98 0.64 -10.65
CA ARG A 176 1.87 -0.12 -10.08
C ARG A 176 2.38 -1.04 -8.99
N VAL A 177 1.67 -1.00 -7.86
CA VAL A 177 2.03 -1.73 -6.65
C VAL A 177 0.84 -2.47 -6.09
N ARG A 178 1.14 -3.56 -5.39
CA ARG A 178 0.20 -4.34 -4.60
C ARG A 178 0.75 -4.47 -3.18
N ILE A 179 -0.06 -4.12 -2.18
CA ILE A 179 0.23 -4.28 -0.76
C ILE A 179 -0.60 -5.45 -0.24
N GLU A 180 0.05 -6.44 0.36
CA GLU A 180 -0.62 -7.59 0.97
C GLU A 180 -0.28 -7.70 2.47
N TRP A 181 -1.28 -7.85 3.33
CA TRP A 181 -1.08 -8.03 4.77
C TRP A 181 -1.99 -9.12 5.35
N ALA A 182 -1.57 -9.65 6.50
CA ALA A 182 -2.38 -10.55 7.30
C ALA A 182 -3.26 -9.78 8.29
N TRP A 183 -4.45 -10.31 8.59
CA TRP A 183 -5.35 -9.78 9.61
C TRP A 183 -6.12 -10.88 10.33
#